data_AF-G5SWL2-F1
#
_entry.id   AF-G5SWL2-F1
#
_cell.length_a   1.000
_cell.length_b   1.000
_cell.length_c   1.000
_cell.angle_alpha   90.00
_cell.angle_beta   90.00
_cell.angle_gamma   90.00
#
_symmetry.space_group_name_H-M   'P 1'
#
loop_
_entity.id
_entity.type
_entity.pdbx_description
1 polymer ?
#
loop_
_entity_poly.entity_id
_entity_poly.type
_entity_poly.pdbx_seq_one_letter_code
_entity_poly.pdbx_strand_id
1 'polypeptide(L)'
;MKLKKRMMTGMLAATLGAMTPVLAQTAKPSPYSSYLFAFFSNNSPYGEQVRYALSDDGYNYTSLNQGRPVVASNTIALKKSIRDPYITRGRDGKTFYMVMTDMRSDEGWQSNDGLILMKSTDLIHWQHTAIDFPTRFPDLTGFDRENLHAVWAPQIIWDDEAGKYMIYYSIGRHDWEYPTEDPNFKQPYFKLFYSYVNEDFTDITEPKLLFDFGTAAIDGDIVYNPKAKEYVLFFKDEGRSVMNKGFRTRQGVMRATAPRPTGPYTIEWRHLQKEGQYPVEGSSVFPLIGSDEYVLMYDCYAQGFYQFCKSTNLKDFTFVQNTKTHGDFTPRHGSVMHITQAERERLEAWSELSIAVNDIRQIPVPALTLKQLEQRRKLLQKAQTTLDTTCDPQILKKATKELMKLKK
;
A
#
# COMPACT_ATOMS: atom_id res chain seq x y z
N MET A 1 55.94 49.15 -27.61
CA MET A 1 55.76 47.69 -27.48
C MET A 1 54.50 47.44 -26.65
N LYS A 2 53.37 47.06 -27.28
CA LYS A 2 52.05 46.95 -26.63
C LYS A 2 51.98 45.67 -25.79
N LEU A 3 51.89 45.79 -24.46
CA LEU A 3 51.63 44.68 -23.54
C LEU A 3 50.11 44.49 -23.37
N LYS A 4 49.62 43.30 -23.74
CA LYS A 4 48.23 42.85 -23.53
C LYS A 4 47.99 42.61 -22.03
N LYS A 5 47.04 43.33 -21.42
CA LYS A 5 46.44 42.96 -20.12
C LYS A 5 45.31 41.96 -20.38
N ARG A 6 45.48 40.74 -19.89
CA ARG A 6 44.43 39.70 -19.83
C ARG A 6 43.42 40.05 -18.74
N MET A 7 42.13 40.03 -19.10
CA MET A 7 41.01 40.01 -18.16
C MET A 7 41.00 38.65 -17.45
N MET A 8 40.98 38.64 -16.11
CA MET A 8 40.56 37.49 -15.32
C MET A 8 39.04 37.60 -15.12
N THR A 9 38.31 36.68 -15.75
CA THR A 9 36.90 36.45 -15.48
C THR A 9 36.79 35.68 -14.15
N GLY A 10 36.17 36.28 -13.14
CA GLY A 10 35.87 35.63 -11.87
C GLY A 10 34.84 34.53 -12.07
N MET A 11 35.19 33.31 -11.68
CA MET A 11 34.32 32.14 -11.71
C MET A 11 33.42 32.18 -10.47
N LEU A 12 32.11 32.36 -10.68
CA LEU A 12 31.09 32.30 -9.63
C LEU A 12 30.93 30.83 -9.23
N ALA A 13 31.39 30.46 -8.04
CA ALA A 13 31.17 29.13 -7.49
C ALA A 13 29.68 28.98 -7.12
N ALA A 14 28.95 28.19 -7.90
CA ALA A 14 27.61 27.75 -7.56
C ALA A 14 27.71 26.71 -6.43
N THR A 15 27.36 27.13 -5.21
CA THR A 15 27.16 26.20 -4.09
C THR A 15 25.92 25.36 -4.37
N LEU A 16 26.11 24.10 -4.78
CA LEU A 16 25.06 23.09 -4.73
C LEU A 16 24.64 22.91 -3.28
N GLY A 17 23.45 23.40 -2.93
CA GLY A 17 22.80 23.05 -1.67
C GLY A 17 22.43 21.57 -1.70
N ALA A 18 23.16 20.75 -0.94
CA ALA A 18 22.77 19.39 -0.65
C ALA A 18 21.43 19.44 0.13
N MET A 19 20.32 19.10 -0.52
CA MET A 19 19.08 18.80 0.17
C MET A 19 19.26 17.44 0.85
N THR A 20 19.54 17.47 2.15
CA THR A 20 19.50 16.31 3.03
C THR A 20 18.10 15.67 3.00
N PRO A 21 17.97 14.34 3.01
CA PRO A 21 16.69 13.68 3.21
C PRO A 21 16.21 14.01 4.63
N VAL A 22 15.19 14.86 4.74
CA VAL A 22 14.54 15.17 6.01
C VAL A 22 13.60 14.03 6.35
N LEU A 23 14.15 13.03 7.05
CA LEU A 23 13.51 12.39 8.20
C LEU A 23 14.59 12.19 9.27
N ALA A 24 15.29 13.27 9.62
CA ALA A 24 15.87 13.39 10.95
C ALA A 24 14.72 13.82 11.87
N GLN A 25 14.35 12.95 12.81
CA GLN A 25 13.40 13.26 13.88
C GLN A 25 14.08 14.26 14.84
N THR A 26 14.14 15.51 14.40
CA THR A 26 14.45 16.67 15.26
C THR A 26 13.24 16.92 16.17
N ALA A 27 13.48 17.48 17.36
CA ALA A 27 12.53 17.74 18.46
C ALA A 27 11.30 18.62 18.15
N LYS A 28 10.89 18.76 16.89
CA LYS A 28 9.61 19.33 16.50
C LYS A 28 8.51 18.27 16.70
N PRO A 29 7.33 18.66 17.22
CA PRO A 29 6.17 17.77 17.26
C PRO A 29 5.91 17.21 15.86
N SER A 30 5.66 15.91 15.77
CA SER A 30 5.19 15.29 14.52
C SER A 30 3.98 16.07 14.00
N PRO A 31 3.93 16.45 12.72
CA PRO A 31 2.73 17.06 12.14
C PRO A 31 1.57 16.05 12.00
N TYR A 32 1.86 14.76 12.19
CA TYR A 32 0.91 13.67 12.10
C TYR A 32 0.30 13.36 13.46
N SER A 33 -1.00 13.05 13.45
CA SER A 33 -1.78 12.77 14.66
C SER A 33 -2.38 11.36 14.67
N SER A 34 -2.47 10.71 13.51
CA SER A 34 -3.18 9.45 13.36
C SER A 34 -2.58 8.60 12.24
N TYR A 35 -3.05 7.36 12.13
CA TYR A 35 -2.64 6.38 11.14
C TYR A 35 -3.83 6.04 10.25
N LEU A 36 -3.59 5.94 8.95
CA LEU A 36 -4.53 5.43 7.96
C LEU A 36 -4.05 4.05 7.49
N PHE A 37 -4.90 3.04 7.65
CA PHE A 37 -4.69 1.71 7.10
C PHE A 37 -5.53 1.53 5.83
N ALA A 38 -4.89 1.32 4.69
CA ALA A 38 -5.52 0.86 3.46
C ALA A 38 -5.45 -0.67 3.35
N PHE A 39 -6.59 -1.34 3.15
CA PHE A 39 -6.70 -2.81 3.14
C PHE A 39 -7.85 -3.31 2.27
N PHE A 40 -7.92 -4.63 2.05
CA PHE A 40 -9.11 -5.36 1.60
C PHE A 40 -9.52 -6.41 2.66
N SER A 41 -10.72 -6.98 2.60
CA SER A 41 -11.28 -7.74 3.75
C SER A 41 -11.29 -9.26 3.61
N ASN A 42 -11.58 -9.81 2.44
CA ASN A 42 -11.68 -11.26 2.23
C ASN A 42 -11.70 -11.60 0.73
N ASN A 43 -11.73 -12.89 0.41
CA ASN A 43 -11.67 -13.42 -0.96
C ASN A 43 -13.01 -13.36 -1.73
N SER A 44 -14.01 -12.61 -1.26
CA SER A 44 -15.21 -12.35 -2.08
C SER A 44 -14.98 -11.12 -2.97
N PRO A 45 -15.62 -11.03 -4.15
CA PRO A 45 -15.52 -9.83 -5.00
C PRO A 45 -15.85 -8.53 -4.28
N TYR A 46 -16.78 -8.57 -3.31
CA TYR A 46 -17.07 -7.39 -2.50
C TYR A 46 -15.96 -7.08 -1.49
N GLY A 47 -15.35 -8.12 -0.91
CA GLY A 47 -14.24 -8.02 0.04
C GLY A 47 -12.93 -7.55 -0.58
N GLU A 48 -12.70 -7.85 -1.86
CA GLU A 48 -11.53 -7.47 -2.68
C GLU A 48 -11.65 -6.03 -3.22
N GLN A 49 -11.88 -5.09 -2.30
CA GLN A 49 -12.00 -3.68 -2.60
C GLN A 49 -11.28 -2.86 -1.54
N VAL A 50 -10.75 -1.71 -1.95
CA VAL A 50 -9.98 -0.83 -1.07
C VAL A 50 -10.88 -0.24 0.02
N ARG A 51 -10.46 -0.41 1.27
CA ARG A 51 -11.13 0.04 2.49
C ARG A 51 -10.13 0.78 3.36
N TYR A 52 -10.65 1.67 4.20
CA TYR A 52 -9.86 2.44 5.14
C TYR A 52 -10.26 2.22 6.58
N ALA A 53 -9.28 2.26 7.46
CA ALA A 53 -9.46 2.38 8.89
C ALA A 53 -8.49 3.39 9.49
N LEU A 54 -8.91 4.05 10.57
CA LEU A 54 -8.10 5.04 11.28
C LEU A 54 -7.71 4.53 12.65
N SER A 55 -6.51 4.91 13.10
CA SER A 55 -6.01 4.63 14.45
C SER A 55 -5.32 5.85 15.03
N ASP A 56 -5.39 6.00 16.35
CA ASP A 56 -4.65 7.03 17.10
C ASP A 56 -3.31 6.50 17.66
N ASP A 57 -3.18 5.17 17.83
CA ASP A 57 -2.03 4.53 18.46
C ASP A 57 -1.23 3.60 17.53
N GLY A 58 -1.73 3.36 16.32
CA GLY A 58 -1.11 2.49 15.32
C GLY A 58 -1.49 1.01 15.48
N TYR A 59 -2.32 0.66 16.46
CA TYR A 59 -2.68 -0.73 16.79
C TYR A 59 -4.20 -0.96 16.81
N ASN A 60 -4.97 0.01 17.28
CA ASN A 60 -6.42 -0.05 17.40
C ASN A 60 -7.08 0.76 16.30
N TYR A 61 -7.66 0.06 15.32
CA TYR A 61 -8.23 0.66 14.13
C TYR A 61 -9.75 0.63 14.12
N THR A 62 -10.35 1.72 13.63
CA THR A 62 -11.78 1.85 13.37
C THR A 62 -12.01 2.05 11.88
N SER A 63 -12.76 1.14 11.25
CA SER A 63 -13.09 1.23 9.83
C SER A 63 -13.91 2.47 9.51
N LEU A 64 -13.52 3.18 8.46
CA LEU A 64 -14.33 4.24 7.84
C LEU A 64 -15.46 3.63 7.02
N ASN A 65 -16.49 4.43 6.75
CA ASN A 65 -17.64 4.09 5.93
C ASN A 65 -18.33 2.77 6.34
N GLN A 66 -18.30 2.43 7.64
CA GLN A 66 -18.76 1.14 8.19
C GLN A 66 -18.14 -0.06 7.45
N GLY A 67 -16.83 0.04 7.22
CA GLY A 67 -16.06 -0.94 6.49
C GLY A 67 -16.27 -0.92 4.98
N ARG A 68 -17.27 -0.22 4.40
CA ARG A 68 -17.52 -0.24 2.95
C ARG A 68 -16.35 0.34 2.13
N PRO A 69 -16.22 -0.07 0.86
CA PRO A 69 -15.14 0.41 0.00
C PRO A 69 -15.10 1.94 -0.14
N VAL A 70 -13.89 2.47 -0.33
CA VAL A 70 -13.63 3.88 -0.61
C VAL A 70 -13.82 4.17 -2.10
N VAL A 71 -13.32 3.26 -2.94
CA VAL A 71 -13.46 3.28 -4.39
C VAL A 71 -13.97 1.91 -4.83
N ALA A 72 -14.91 1.88 -5.77
CA ALA A 72 -15.42 0.64 -6.30
C ALA A 72 -14.38 0.01 -7.25
N SER A 73 -13.93 -1.21 -6.98
CA SER A 73 -12.82 -1.80 -7.76
C SER A 73 -13.13 -1.99 -9.24
N ASN A 74 -14.41 -2.17 -9.59
CA ASN A 74 -14.85 -2.26 -10.98
C ASN A 74 -14.71 -0.96 -11.79
N THR A 75 -14.41 0.17 -11.14
CA THR A 75 -14.14 1.45 -11.82
C THR A 75 -12.66 1.73 -12.01
N ILE A 76 -11.77 0.91 -11.42
CA ILE A 76 -10.31 1.18 -11.42
C ILE A 76 -9.45 -0.01 -11.87
N ALA A 77 -10.00 -1.23 -11.84
CA ALA A 77 -9.28 -2.48 -12.09
C ALA A 77 -9.81 -3.18 -13.34
N LEU A 78 -8.92 -3.81 -14.12
CA LEU A 78 -9.28 -4.61 -15.29
C LEU A 78 -10.00 -5.91 -14.87
N LYS A 79 -9.55 -6.54 -13.77
CA LYS A 79 -10.19 -7.72 -13.16
C LYS A 79 -11.40 -7.38 -12.30
N LYS A 80 -11.72 -6.08 -12.17
CA LYS A 80 -12.85 -5.54 -11.39
C LYS A 80 -12.79 -5.80 -9.88
N SER A 81 -11.66 -6.28 -9.38
CA SER A 81 -11.30 -6.48 -7.98
C SER A 81 -9.85 -6.07 -7.76
N ILE A 82 -9.48 -5.78 -6.51
CA ILE A 82 -8.11 -5.42 -6.13
C ILE A 82 -7.63 -6.22 -4.93
N ARG A 83 -6.31 -6.32 -4.77
CA ARG A 83 -5.66 -6.81 -3.55
C ARG A 83 -4.44 -5.96 -3.19
N ASP A 84 -3.96 -6.15 -1.97
CA ASP A 84 -2.66 -5.67 -1.50
C ASP A 84 -2.44 -4.14 -1.63
N PRO A 85 -3.36 -3.27 -1.15
CA PRO A 85 -3.17 -1.83 -1.23
C PRO A 85 -1.97 -1.34 -0.41
N TYR A 86 -0.99 -0.78 -1.11
CA TYR A 86 0.08 0.02 -0.53
C TYR A 86 -0.20 1.52 -0.68
N ILE A 87 -0.19 2.28 0.41
CA ILE A 87 -0.45 3.73 0.42
C ILE A 87 0.74 4.51 0.98
N THR A 88 1.09 5.62 0.32
CA THR A 88 2.16 6.51 0.80
C THR A 88 1.93 7.97 0.43
N ARG A 89 2.59 8.87 1.17
CA ARG A 89 2.60 10.31 0.92
C ARG A 89 3.80 10.64 0.06
N GLY A 90 3.55 11.43 -0.97
CA GLY A 90 4.61 11.97 -1.81
C GLY A 90 5.51 12.95 -1.07
N ARG A 91 6.74 13.11 -1.57
CA ARG A 91 7.75 14.06 -1.07
C ARG A 91 7.32 15.52 -1.14
N ASP A 92 6.35 15.84 -1.98
CA ASP A 92 5.76 17.18 -2.03
C ASP A 92 4.87 17.49 -0.82
N GLY A 93 4.62 16.50 0.05
CA GLY A 93 3.81 16.60 1.26
C GLY A 93 2.29 16.66 1.02
N LYS A 94 1.85 16.75 -0.23
CA LYS A 94 0.44 17.04 -0.61
C LYS A 94 -0.20 15.97 -1.50
N THR A 95 0.61 15.21 -2.24
CA THR A 95 0.14 14.14 -3.11
C THR A 95 0.19 12.82 -2.35
N PHE A 96 -0.81 11.98 -2.56
CA PHE A 96 -0.89 10.61 -2.06
C PHE A 96 -0.85 9.65 -3.23
N TYR A 97 -0.14 8.57 -3.04
CA TYR A 97 -0.02 7.49 -4.02
C TYR A 97 -0.52 6.20 -3.40
N MET A 98 -1.23 5.41 -4.21
CA MET A 98 -1.60 4.06 -3.86
C MET A 98 -1.32 3.13 -5.02
N VAL A 99 -0.80 1.94 -4.72
CA VAL A 99 -0.65 0.86 -5.69
C VAL A 99 -1.31 -0.41 -5.16
N MET A 100 -1.82 -1.23 -6.08
CA MET A 100 -2.54 -2.47 -5.76
C MET A 100 -2.28 -3.52 -6.83
N THR A 101 -2.48 -4.79 -6.46
CA THR A 101 -2.62 -5.89 -7.40
C THR A 101 -3.97 -5.79 -8.13
N ASP A 102 -3.98 -5.84 -9.47
CA ASP A 102 -5.21 -5.98 -10.27
C ASP A 102 -5.61 -7.47 -10.30
N MET A 103 -6.46 -7.90 -9.36
CA MET A 103 -6.71 -9.31 -9.12
C MET A 103 -8.11 -9.60 -8.63
N ARG A 104 -8.65 -10.74 -9.05
CA ARG A 104 -9.91 -11.28 -8.56
C ARG A 104 -9.79 -12.76 -8.17
N SER A 105 -9.75 -13.08 -6.87
CA SER A 105 -9.42 -14.45 -6.43
C SER A 105 -10.48 -15.49 -6.76
N ASP A 106 -11.74 -15.10 -7.01
CA ASP A 106 -12.79 -16.03 -7.47
C ASP A 106 -12.57 -16.55 -8.91
N GLU A 107 -11.72 -15.88 -9.69
CA GLU A 107 -11.22 -16.33 -11.00
C GLU A 107 -9.94 -17.19 -10.87
N GLY A 108 -9.48 -17.44 -9.63
CA GLY A 108 -8.28 -18.21 -9.30
C GLY A 108 -7.08 -17.35 -8.91
N TRP A 109 -6.04 -17.98 -8.37
CA TRP A 109 -4.83 -17.28 -7.89
C TRP A 109 -3.90 -16.80 -9.00
N GLN A 110 -4.23 -17.02 -10.27
CA GLN A 110 -3.46 -16.55 -11.44
C GLN A 110 -4.16 -15.40 -12.17
N SER A 111 -5.21 -14.81 -11.58
CA SER A 111 -5.98 -13.72 -12.18
C SER A 111 -5.32 -12.34 -11.99
N ASN A 112 -4.01 -12.22 -12.15
CA ASN A 112 -3.23 -11.07 -11.65
C ASN A 112 -2.06 -10.69 -12.56
N ASP A 113 -2.40 -10.28 -13.77
CA ASP A 113 -1.44 -9.90 -14.82
C ASP A 113 -1.00 -8.43 -14.73
N GLY A 114 -1.31 -7.73 -13.64
CA GLY A 114 -1.22 -6.28 -13.64
C GLY A 114 -1.29 -5.60 -12.28
N LEU A 115 -1.02 -4.30 -12.33
CA LEU A 115 -0.99 -3.39 -11.20
C LEU A 115 -1.94 -2.23 -11.43
N ILE A 116 -2.41 -1.61 -10.35
CA ILE A 116 -3.19 -0.36 -10.42
C ILE A 116 -2.36 0.71 -9.74
N LEU A 117 -2.16 1.83 -10.42
CA LEU A 117 -1.53 3.04 -9.89
C LEU A 117 -2.63 4.05 -9.62
N MET A 118 -2.61 4.69 -8.45
CA MET A 118 -3.55 5.72 -8.07
C MET A 118 -2.85 6.94 -7.45
N LYS A 119 -3.36 8.13 -7.78
CA LYS A 119 -2.86 9.41 -7.30
C LYS A 119 -4.02 10.28 -6.80
N SER A 120 -3.85 10.91 -5.64
CA SER A 120 -4.85 11.79 -5.03
C SER A 120 -4.18 12.94 -4.28
N THR A 121 -4.94 14.01 -4.00
CA THR A 121 -4.54 15.07 -3.06
C THR A 121 -5.43 15.10 -1.82
N ASP A 122 -6.39 14.19 -1.71
CA ASP A 122 -7.39 14.21 -0.64
C ASP A 122 -7.76 12.85 -0.04
N LEU A 123 -7.18 11.75 -0.56
CA LEU A 123 -7.42 10.36 -0.15
C LEU A 123 -8.80 9.81 -0.51
N ILE A 124 -9.68 10.60 -1.14
CA ILE A 124 -11.06 10.21 -1.44
C ILE A 124 -11.26 10.11 -2.95
N HIS A 125 -10.83 11.14 -3.68
CA HIS A 125 -10.92 11.22 -5.13
C HIS A 125 -9.58 10.84 -5.73
N TRP A 126 -9.60 9.83 -6.59
CA TRP A 126 -8.39 9.24 -7.13
C TRP A 126 -8.38 9.28 -8.65
N GLN A 127 -7.27 9.79 -9.20
CA GLN A 127 -6.84 9.45 -10.55
C GLN A 127 -6.25 8.05 -10.51
N HIS A 128 -6.42 7.27 -11.57
CA HIS A 128 -5.92 5.91 -11.63
C HIS A 128 -5.49 5.49 -13.02
N THR A 129 -4.63 4.48 -13.09
CA THR A 129 -4.30 3.76 -14.33
C THR A 129 -4.03 2.30 -13.97
N ALA A 130 -4.66 1.37 -14.69
CA ALA A 130 -4.36 -0.05 -14.59
C ALA A 130 -3.33 -0.43 -15.66
N ILE A 131 -2.27 -1.11 -15.25
CA ILE A 131 -1.19 -1.59 -16.09
C ILE A 131 -1.35 -3.10 -16.27
N ASP A 132 -1.72 -3.52 -17.48
CA ASP A 132 -1.65 -4.93 -17.90
C ASP A 132 -0.24 -5.22 -18.44
N PHE A 133 0.53 -6.07 -17.74
CA PHE A 133 1.93 -6.32 -18.07
C PHE A 133 2.13 -6.90 -19.48
N PRO A 134 1.34 -7.91 -19.92
CA PRO A 134 1.46 -8.45 -21.27
C PRO A 134 1.25 -7.39 -22.36
N THR A 135 0.28 -6.49 -22.17
CA THR A 135 0.02 -5.39 -23.11
C THR A 135 1.09 -4.31 -23.04
N ARG A 136 1.58 -3.99 -21.84
CA ARG A 136 2.56 -2.90 -21.63
C ARG A 136 3.98 -3.28 -22.06
N PHE A 137 4.34 -4.55 -21.95
CA PHE A 137 5.67 -5.08 -22.24
C PHE A 137 5.61 -6.25 -23.24
N PRO A 138 5.07 -6.04 -24.46
CA PRO A 138 4.85 -7.13 -25.41
C PRO A 138 6.15 -7.78 -25.90
N ASP A 139 7.25 -7.03 -25.89
CA ASP A 139 8.56 -7.48 -26.35
C ASP A 139 9.44 -8.05 -25.21
N LEU A 140 8.95 -8.02 -23.97
CA LEU A 140 9.70 -8.53 -22.83
C LEU A 140 9.53 -10.05 -22.73
N THR A 141 10.62 -10.79 -22.91
CA THR A 141 10.59 -12.25 -23.01
C THR A 141 10.00 -12.91 -21.77
N GLY A 142 8.92 -13.67 -21.96
CA GLY A 142 8.22 -14.44 -20.91
C GLY A 142 7.28 -13.60 -20.04
N PHE A 143 6.91 -12.41 -20.49
CA PHE A 143 5.87 -11.58 -19.88
C PHE A 143 4.57 -11.56 -20.72
N ASP A 144 4.50 -12.40 -21.76
CA ASP A 144 3.26 -12.69 -22.46
C ASP A 144 2.25 -13.39 -21.55
N ARG A 145 0.97 -13.40 -21.95
CA ARG A 145 -0.12 -13.92 -21.12
C ARG A 145 -0.05 -15.43 -20.87
N GLU A 146 0.71 -16.19 -21.67
CA GLU A 146 0.84 -17.63 -21.49
C GLU A 146 1.92 -17.98 -20.46
N ASN A 147 2.98 -17.17 -20.37
CA ASN A 147 4.11 -17.43 -19.47
C ASN A 147 4.10 -16.59 -18.19
N LEU A 148 3.49 -15.40 -18.18
CA LEU A 148 3.34 -14.61 -16.96
C LEU A 148 2.44 -15.36 -15.97
N HIS A 149 2.95 -15.67 -14.77
CA HIS A 149 2.16 -16.35 -13.75
C HIS A 149 1.44 -15.34 -12.86
N ALA A 150 2.14 -14.30 -12.40
CA ALA A 150 1.55 -13.24 -11.57
C ALA A 150 2.43 -12.01 -11.47
N VAL A 151 1.80 -10.88 -11.19
CA VAL A 151 2.39 -9.64 -10.68
C VAL A 151 1.67 -9.28 -9.38
N TRP A 152 2.37 -9.28 -8.24
CA TRP A 152 1.76 -9.21 -6.91
C TRP A 152 2.33 -8.15 -5.99
N ALA A 153 1.46 -7.65 -5.12
CA ALA A 153 1.77 -6.89 -3.92
C ALA A 153 2.74 -5.73 -4.17
N PRO A 154 2.36 -4.76 -5.03
CA PRO A 154 3.21 -3.63 -5.28
C PRO A 154 3.32 -2.73 -4.05
N GLN A 155 4.49 -2.14 -3.86
CA GLN A 155 4.74 -1.10 -2.87
C GLN A 155 5.57 0.03 -3.49
N ILE A 156 5.68 1.17 -2.81
CA ILE A 156 6.33 2.39 -3.33
C ILE A 156 7.39 2.90 -2.35
N ILE A 157 8.55 3.28 -2.86
CA ILE A 157 9.55 4.06 -2.11
C ILE A 157 10.16 5.14 -3.01
N TRP A 158 10.59 6.25 -2.42
CA TRP A 158 11.36 7.25 -3.15
C TRP A 158 12.83 6.83 -3.25
N ASP A 159 13.39 6.86 -4.45
CA ASP A 159 14.81 6.68 -4.69
C ASP A 159 15.48 8.05 -4.86
N ASP A 160 16.28 8.44 -3.86
CA ASP A 160 17.01 9.72 -3.87
C ASP A 160 18.08 9.80 -4.96
N GLU A 161 18.67 8.66 -5.37
CA GLU A 161 19.70 8.62 -6.42
C GLU A 161 19.07 8.80 -7.81
N ALA A 162 17.92 8.15 -8.04
CA ALA A 162 17.18 8.27 -9.30
C ALA A 162 16.31 9.53 -9.38
N GLY A 163 15.96 10.13 -8.24
CA GLY A 163 15.02 11.26 -8.16
C GLY A 163 13.60 10.88 -8.61
N LYS A 164 13.19 9.64 -8.37
CA LYS A 164 11.90 9.09 -8.84
C LYS A 164 11.26 8.18 -7.79
N TYR A 165 9.95 8.00 -7.87
CA TYR A 165 9.29 6.91 -7.17
C TYR A 165 9.64 5.58 -7.82
N MET A 166 10.14 4.67 -7.01
CA MET A 166 10.34 3.27 -7.34
C MET A 166 9.13 2.50 -6.83
N ILE A 167 8.49 1.76 -7.71
CA ILE A 167 7.54 0.70 -7.35
C ILE A 167 8.24 -0.64 -7.41
N TYR A 168 7.93 -1.52 -6.47
CA TYR A 168 8.50 -2.86 -6.40
C TYR A 168 7.42 -3.86 -6.05
N TYR A 169 7.52 -5.05 -6.62
CA TYR A 169 6.45 -6.05 -6.65
C TYR A 169 7.05 -7.43 -6.94
N SER A 170 6.27 -8.46 -6.69
CA SER A 170 6.68 -9.84 -6.92
C SER A 170 6.23 -10.27 -8.31
N ILE A 171 7.10 -10.96 -9.05
CA ILE A 171 6.77 -11.54 -10.36
C ILE A 171 7.05 -13.03 -10.32
N GLY A 172 6.10 -13.79 -10.85
CA GLY A 172 6.27 -15.20 -11.17
C GLY A 172 6.09 -15.44 -12.67
N ARG A 173 6.73 -16.50 -13.16
CA ARG A 173 6.51 -17.03 -14.52
C ARG A 173 6.29 -18.52 -14.47
N HIS A 174 5.54 -19.05 -15.42
CA HIS A 174 5.25 -20.48 -15.53
C HIS A 174 6.51 -21.30 -15.82
N ASP A 175 7.50 -20.71 -16.49
CA ASP A 175 8.82 -21.33 -16.72
C ASP A 175 9.81 -21.13 -15.56
N TRP A 176 9.41 -20.49 -14.46
CA TRP A 176 10.24 -20.30 -13.27
C TRP A 176 9.77 -21.20 -12.13
N GLU A 177 10.64 -22.16 -11.80
CA GLU A 177 10.38 -23.12 -10.73
C GLU A 177 11.62 -23.28 -9.85
N TYR A 178 11.42 -23.50 -8.55
CA TYR A 178 12.48 -23.94 -7.65
C TYR A 178 12.22 -25.37 -7.17
N PRO A 179 13.27 -26.20 -7.03
CA PRO A 179 13.12 -27.58 -6.62
C PRO A 179 12.70 -27.67 -5.15
N THR A 180 11.95 -28.71 -4.80
CA THR A 180 11.68 -29.08 -3.42
C THR A 180 12.40 -30.36 -3.02
N GLU A 181 12.25 -30.80 -1.77
CA GLU A 181 12.84 -32.07 -1.30
C GLU A 181 12.27 -33.29 -2.06
N ASP A 182 11.03 -33.18 -2.55
CA ASP A 182 10.52 -34.12 -3.55
C ASP A 182 10.99 -33.66 -4.94
N PRO A 183 11.86 -34.43 -5.62
CA PRO A 183 12.39 -34.05 -6.93
C PRO A 183 11.33 -34.02 -8.04
N ASN A 184 10.16 -34.63 -7.81
CA ASN A 184 9.02 -34.59 -8.74
C ASN A 184 8.09 -33.41 -8.47
N PHE A 185 8.31 -32.68 -7.39
CA PHE A 185 7.47 -31.56 -7.00
C PHE A 185 8.24 -30.25 -7.07
N LYS A 186 7.77 -29.37 -7.95
CA LYS A 186 8.31 -28.03 -8.14
C LYS A 186 7.31 -26.98 -7.67
N GLN A 187 7.84 -25.84 -7.26
CA GLN A 187 7.03 -24.71 -6.81
C GLN A 187 7.27 -23.51 -7.72
N PRO A 188 6.22 -22.71 -8.01
CA PRO A 188 6.39 -21.45 -8.73
C PRO A 188 7.42 -20.58 -8.03
N TYR A 189 8.34 -20.03 -8.80
CA TYR A 189 9.43 -19.23 -8.29
C TYR A 189 9.13 -17.75 -8.49
N PHE A 190 8.75 -17.11 -7.38
CA PHE A 190 8.55 -15.67 -7.31
C PHE A 190 9.82 -14.95 -6.88
N LYS A 191 10.10 -13.83 -7.54
CA LYS A 191 11.20 -12.92 -7.21
C LYS A 191 10.67 -11.49 -7.15
N LEU A 192 11.38 -10.62 -6.47
CA LEU A 192 11.01 -9.21 -6.41
C LEU A 192 11.68 -8.44 -7.56
N PHE A 193 10.89 -7.59 -8.20
CA PHE A 193 11.31 -6.68 -9.27
C PHE A 193 10.96 -5.26 -8.88
N TYR A 194 11.56 -4.29 -9.56
CA TYR A 194 11.24 -2.88 -9.43
C TYR A 194 11.17 -2.17 -10.78
N SER A 195 10.40 -1.08 -10.80
CA SER A 195 10.25 -0.16 -11.92
C SER A 195 10.20 1.27 -11.39
N TYR A 196 10.60 2.25 -12.20
CA TYR A 196 10.37 3.65 -11.87
C TYR A 196 9.07 4.15 -12.49
N VAL A 197 8.34 4.95 -11.74
CA VAL A 197 7.09 5.56 -12.20
C VAL A 197 7.40 6.86 -12.95
N ASN A 198 6.61 7.19 -13.97
CA ASN A 198 6.65 8.50 -14.62
C ASN A 198 6.10 9.62 -13.70
N GLU A 199 6.33 10.89 -14.06
CA GLU A 199 5.96 12.06 -13.24
C GLU A 199 4.45 12.16 -12.97
N ASP A 200 3.63 11.76 -13.94
CA ASP A 200 2.18 11.80 -13.83
C ASP A 200 1.60 10.68 -12.96
N PHE A 201 2.41 9.66 -12.63
CA PHE A 201 1.98 8.47 -11.89
C PHE A 201 0.97 7.60 -12.67
N THR A 202 1.21 7.43 -13.96
CA THR A 202 0.33 6.72 -14.89
C THR A 202 1.01 5.58 -15.65
N ASP A 203 2.34 5.50 -15.63
CA ASP A 203 3.10 4.45 -16.33
C ASP A 203 4.43 4.15 -15.64
N ILE A 204 5.01 3.00 -15.97
CA ILE A 204 6.16 2.42 -15.28
C ILE A 204 7.23 1.98 -16.30
N THR A 205 8.50 2.04 -15.92
CA THR A 205 9.58 1.49 -16.75
C THR A 205 9.54 -0.04 -16.81
N GLU A 206 10.34 -0.63 -17.69
CA GLU A 206 10.56 -2.08 -17.72
C GLU A 206 11.05 -2.61 -16.34
N PRO A 207 10.49 -3.74 -15.85
CA PRO A 207 10.85 -4.33 -14.57
C PRO A 207 12.30 -4.81 -14.54
N LYS A 208 13.02 -4.46 -13.47
CA LYS A 208 14.38 -4.92 -13.19
C LYS A 208 14.38 -5.80 -11.95
N LEU A 209 15.19 -6.86 -11.96
CA LEU A 209 15.33 -7.73 -10.79
C LEU A 209 15.84 -6.90 -9.59
N LEU A 210 15.08 -6.96 -8.49
CA LEU A 210 15.41 -6.29 -7.23
C LEU A 210 16.11 -7.24 -6.26
N PHE A 211 15.47 -8.40 -6.05
CA PHE A 211 15.88 -9.34 -5.03
C PHE A 211 15.48 -10.76 -5.41
N ASP A 212 16.47 -11.64 -5.30
CA ASP A 212 16.30 -13.07 -5.49
C ASP A 212 16.73 -13.80 -4.20
N PHE A 213 15.76 -14.39 -3.52
CA PHE A 213 15.98 -15.12 -2.28
C PHE A 213 16.68 -16.47 -2.50
N GLY A 214 16.57 -17.06 -3.70
CA GLY A 214 17.00 -18.42 -4.03
C GLY A 214 15.87 -19.47 -3.97
N THR A 215 14.73 -19.09 -3.39
CA THR A 215 13.43 -19.78 -3.44
C THR A 215 12.35 -18.71 -3.60
N ALA A 216 11.07 -19.08 -3.67
CA ALA A 216 10.00 -18.09 -3.82
C ALA A 216 9.99 -17.07 -2.67
N ALA A 217 9.98 -15.79 -3.04
CA ALA A 217 9.78 -14.67 -2.13
C ALA A 217 8.76 -13.69 -2.73
N ILE A 218 7.84 -13.23 -1.89
CA ILE A 218 6.80 -12.25 -2.26
C ILE A 218 6.65 -11.16 -1.18
N ASP A 219 5.69 -10.25 -1.37
CA ASP A 219 5.25 -9.26 -0.37
C ASP A 219 6.40 -8.43 0.23
N GLY A 220 7.22 -7.84 -0.64
CA GLY A 220 8.31 -6.98 -0.21
C GLY A 220 7.82 -5.68 0.39
N ASP A 221 8.42 -5.22 1.50
CA ASP A 221 8.28 -3.88 2.07
C ASP A 221 9.64 -3.30 2.45
N ILE A 222 9.97 -2.14 1.91
CA ILE A 222 11.27 -1.48 2.08
C ILE A 222 11.09 -0.23 2.94
N VAL A 223 11.82 -0.19 4.06
CA VAL A 223 11.92 1.00 4.91
C VAL A 223 13.38 1.45 5.03
N TYR A 224 13.60 2.76 5.11
CA TYR A 224 14.91 3.31 5.42
C TYR A 224 15.12 3.35 6.93
N ASN A 225 16.22 2.75 7.40
CA ASN A 225 16.66 2.83 8.79
C ASN A 225 17.67 3.98 8.95
N PRO A 226 17.28 5.14 9.49
CA PRO A 226 18.18 6.29 9.62
C PRO A 226 19.30 6.05 10.65
N LYS A 227 19.09 5.17 11.65
CA LYS A 227 20.09 4.88 12.69
C LYS A 227 21.25 4.07 12.12
N ALA A 228 20.94 3.06 11.31
CA ALA A 228 21.93 2.21 10.66
C ALA A 228 22.37 2.72 9.26
N LYS A 229 21.65 3.72 8.72
CA LYS A 229 21.85 4.27 7.37
C LYS A 229 21.77 3.20 6.27
N GLU A 230 20.78 2.34 6.37
CA GLU A 230 20.53 1.23 5.43
C GLU A 230 19.05 1.16 5.07
N TYR A 231 18.76 0.53 3.94
CA TYR A 231 17.41 0.10 3.58
C TYR A 231 17.20 -1.31 4.12
N VAL A 232 16.04 -1.57 4.72
CA VAL A 232 15.63 -2.89 5.20
C VAL A 232 14.46 -3.34 4.33
N LEU A 233 14.64 -4.43 3.60
CA LEU A 233 13.58 -5.13 2.90
C LEU A 233 13.04 -6.22 3.81
N PHE A 234 11.77 -6.11 4.20
CA PHE A 234 10.97 -7.20 4.73
C PHE A 234 10.35 -7.94 3.56
N PHE A 235 10.29 -9.26 3.62
CA PHE A 235 9.68 -10.07 2.56
C PHE A 235 9.08 -11.34 3.13
N LYS A 236 8.10 -11.90 2.44
CA LYS A 236 7.56 -13.23 2.72
C LYS A 236 8.45 -14.28 2.06
N ASP A 237 9.02 -15.17 2.86
CA ASP A 237 9.48 -16.48 2.43
C ASP A 237 8.23 -17.30 2.07
N GLU A 238 7.94 -17.43 0.78
CA GLU A 238 6.85 -18.26 0.21
C GLU A 238 7.32 -19.72 0.05
N GLY A 239 8.53 -20.03 0.51
CA GLY A 239 9.14 -21.34 0.44
C GLY A 239 8.32 -22.40 1.16
N ARG A 240 8.26 -23.60 0.56
CA ARG A 240 8.04 -24.83 1.32
C ARG A 240 9.27 -25.17 2.17
N SER A 241 9.18 -26.19 3.01
CA SER A 241 10.33 -26.70 3.77
C SER A 241 11.40 -27.27 2.84
N VAL A 242 12.36 -26.44 2.43
CA VAL A 242 13.50 -26.80 1.57
C VAL A 242 14.78 -26.12 2.07
N MET A 243 15.94 -26.62 1.64
CA MET A 243 17.22 -26.00 1.98
C MET A 243 17.59 -24.93 0.96
N ASN A 244 17.73 -23.69 1.41
CA ASN A 244 18.24 -22.57 0.64
C ASN A 244 19.49 -22.02 1.34
N LYS A 245 20.67 -22.24 0.75
CA LYS A 245 21.98 -21.79 1.28
C LYS A 245 22.20 -22.12 2.78
N GLY A 246 21.78 -23.31 3.21
CA GLY A 246 21.94 -23.75 4.61
C GLY A 246 20.81 -23.31 5.55
N PHE A 247 19.82 -22.56 5.06
CA PHE A 247 18.62 -22.19 5.80
C PHE A 247 17.42 -23.04 5.38
N ARG A 248 16.58 -23.44 6.35
CA ARG A 248 15.33 -24.16 6.08
C ARG A 248 14.20 -23.16 5.88
N THR A 249 13.70 -23.04 4.66
CA THR A 249 12.62 -22.10 4.31
C THR A 249 11.27 -22.54 4.86
N ARG A 250 10.39 -21.57 5.12
CA ARG A 250 8.97 -21.77 5.47
C ARG A 250 8.19 -20.46 5.29
N GLN A 251 6.89 -20.59 5.10
CA GLN A 251 5.90 -19.50 5.06
C GLN A 251 6.07 -18.53 6.25
N GLY A 252 6.64 -17.35 5.99
CA GLY A 252 7.08 -16.46 7.06
C GLY A 252 7.70 -15.15 6.62
N VAL A 253 7.74 -14.16 7.52
CA VAL A 253 8.40 -12.87 7.25
C VAL A 253 9.89 -12.98 7.57
N MET A 254 10.74 -12.55 6.64
CA MET A 254 12.18 -12.44 6.78
C MET A 254 12.64 -11.01 6.47
N ARG A 255 13.92 -10.71 6.65
CA ARG A 255 14.49 -9.43 6.23
C ARG A 255 15.84 -9.54 5.53
N ALA A 256 16.16 -8.54 4.73
CA ALA A 256 17.45 -8.30 4.11
C ALA A 256 17.80 -6.81 4.17
N THR A 257 19.08 -6.44 4.12
CA THR A 257 19.50 -5.03 4.17
C THR A 257 20.40 -4.61 3.02
N ALA A 258 20.35 -3.34 2.64
CA ALA A 258 21.09 -2.78 1.50
C ALA A 258 21.50 -1.33 1.74
N PRO A 259 22.58 -0.84 1.08
CA PRO A 259 22.95 0.58 1.12
C PRO A 259 22.04 1.49 0.27
N ARG A 260 21.24 0.90 -0.64
CA ARG A 260 20.35 1.59 -1.60
C ARG A 260 19.00 0.87 -1.67
N PRO A 261 17.91 1.55 -2.08
CA PRO A 261 16.62 0.89 -2.23
C PRO A 261 16.64 -0.17 -3.35
N THR A 262 17.57 -0.07 -4.30
CA THR A 262 17.76 -1.03 -5.40
C THR A 262 18.77 -2.14 -5.08
N GLY A 263 19.30 -2.18 -3.85
CA GLY A 263 20.28 -3.19 -3.44
C GLY A 263 21.75 -2.85 -3.74
N PRO A 264 22.64 -3.87 -3.72
CA PRO A 264 22.33 -5.29 -3.46
C PRO A 264 21.92 -5.54 -2.00
N TYR A 265 21.01 -6.50 -1.81
CA TYR A 265 20.50 -6.89 -0.50
C TYR A 265 21.28 -8.07 0.11
N THR A 266 21.61 -7.95 1.40
CA THR A 266 22.21 -9.00 2.22
C THR A 266 21.14 -9.62 3.11
N ILE A 267 20.90 -10.92 2.94
CA ILE A 267 19.83 -11.66 3.63
C ILE A 267 20.23 -11.94 5.09
N GLU A 268 19.30 -11.70 6.01
CA GLU A 268 19.37 -12.26 7.35
C GLU A 268 18.56 -13.56 7.41
N TRP A 269 19.26 -14.69 7.56
CA TRP A 269 18.69 -16.03 7.51
C TRP A 269 17.95 -16.43 8.79
N ARG A 270 16.86 -15.72 9.10
CA ARG A 270 15.88 -16.11 10.11
C ARG A 270 14.50 -15.53 9.82
N HIS A 271 13.47 -16.23 10.30
CA HIS A 271 12.12 -15.69 10.35
C HIS A 271 11.96 -14.72 11.52
N LEU A 272 11.15 -13.69 11.31
CA LEU A 272 10.86 -12.62 12.28
C LEU A 272 9.61 -12.92 13.11
N GLN A 273 8.66 -13.68 12.56
CA GLN A 273 7.48 -14.09 13.32
C GLN A 273 7.85 -15.12 14.39
N LYS A 274 7.05 -15.15 15.46
CA LYS A 274 7.21 -16.09 16.57
C LYS A 274 7.30 -17.54 16.07
N GLU A 275 8.25 -18.30 16.59
CA GLU A 275 8.43 -19.71 16.26
C GLU A 275 7.18 -20.55 16.60
N GLY A 276 6.85 -21.53 15.75
CA GLY A 276 5.68 -22.39 15.91
C GLY A 276 4.33 -21.74 15.59
N GLN A 277 4.30 -20.51 15.05
CA GLN A 277 3.05 -19.85 14.65
C GLN A 277 2.77 -19.92 13.15
N TYR A 278 1.51 -19.62 12.84
CA TYR A 278 0.79 -19.69 11.57
C TYR A 278 1.60 -19.20 10.36
N PRO A 279 1.27 -19.67 9.15
CA PRO A 279 1.79 -19.03 7.96
C PRO A 279 1.27 -17.59 7.89
N VAL A 280 2.15 -16.67 7.47
CA VAL A 280 1.91 -15.22 7.48
C VAL A 280 2.32 -14.60 6.15
N GLU A 281 1.69 -13.49 5.79
CA GLU A 281 1.95 -12.76 4.55
C GLU A 281 1.73 -11.26 4.72
N GLY A 282 1.98 -10.49 3.66
CA GLY A 282 1.63 -9.08 3.60
C GLY A 282 2.23 -8.21 4.69
N SER A 283 3.55 -8.28 4.87
CA SER A 283 4.23 -7.45 5.87
C SER A 283 4.15 -5.98 5.51
N SER A 284 3.86 -5.13 6.50
CA SER A 284 4.03 -3.69 6.42
C SER A 284 4.71 -3.16 7.68
N VAL A 285 5.60 -2.18 7.51
CA VAL A 285 6.42 -1.61 8.56
C VAL A 285 6.29 -0.10 8.56
N PHE A 286 5.96 0.47 9.73
CA PHE A 286 5.79 1.92 9.87
C PHE A 286 6.26 2.41 11.24
N PRO A 287 6.81 3.63 11.33
CA PRO A 287 7.21 4.21 12.62
C PRO A 287 6.00 4.59 13.47
N LEU A 288 6.13 4.53 14.79
CA LEU A 288 5.14 5.10 15.71
C LEU A 288 5.35 6.62 15.85
N ILE A 289 4.26 7.37 15.72
CA ILE A 289 4.22 8.82 15.92
C ILE A 289 4.70 9.15 17.33
N GLY A 290 5.69 10.06 17.42
CA GLY A 290 6.25 10.50 18.70
C GLY A 290 7.10 9.46 19.43
N SER A 291 7.49 8.38 18.75
CA SER A 291 8.33 7.31 19.30
C SER A 291 9.51 6.98 18.38
N ASP A 292 10.49 6.30 18.94
CA ASP A 292 11.64 5.69 18.25
C ASP A 292 11.36 4.24 17.81
N GLU A 293 10.16 3.75 18.09
CA GLU A 293 9.70 2.41 17.76
C GLU A 293 9.04 2.35 16.37
N TYR A 294 9.15 1.18 15.75
CA TYR A 294 8.50 0.79 14.51
C TYR A 294 7.54 -0.35 14.82
N VAL A 295 6.44 -0.39 14.08
CA VAL A 295 5.51 -1.51 14.04
C VAL A 295 5.84 -2.35 12.81
N LEU A 296 5.93 -3.67 12.97
CA LEU A 296 5.81 -4.65 11.90
C LEU A 296 4.44 -5.31 12.06
N MET A 297 3.63 -5.25 11.03
CA MET A 297 2.36 -5.96 10.94
C MET A 297 2.40 -6.98 9.82
N TYR A 298 1.67 -8.08 9.97
CA TYR A 298 1.49 -9.09 8.92
C TYR A 298 0.17 -9.85 9.11
N ASP A 299 -0.36 -10.36 8.00
CA ASP A 299 -1.61 -11.10 7.91
C ASP A 299 -1.38 -12.58 8.26
N CYS A 300 -1.96 -13.04 9.37
CA CYS A 300 -2.06 -14.47 9.67
C CYS A 300 -3.21 -15.05 8.84
N TYR A 301 -3.00 -15.14 7.53
CA TYR A 301 -4.05 -15.31 6.53
C TYR A 301 -4.93 -16.54 6.69
N ALA A 302 -4.38 -17.62 7.25
CA ALA A 302 -5.12 -18.85 7.55
C ALA A 302 -6.01 -18.72 8.80
N GLN A 303 -5.78 -17.72 9.64
CA GLN A 303 -6.49 -17.48 10.89
C GLN A 303 -7.43 -16.27 10.86
N GLY A 304 -7.32 -15.41 9.84
CA GLY A 304 -8.23 -14.29 9.62
C GLY A 304 -7.99 -13.10 10.57
N PHE A 305 -6.78 -12.96 11.10
CA PHE A 305 -6.36 -11.78 11.86
C PHE A 305 -4.99 -11.29 11.45
N TYR A 306 -4.73 -10.01 11.69
CA TYR A 306 -3.38 -9.44 11.65
C TYR A 306 -2.71 -9.53 12.99
N GLN A 307 -1.38 -9.67 12.98
CA GLN A 307 -0.55 -9.57 14.16
C GLN A 307 0.33 -8.33 14.07
N PHE A 308 0.39 -7.57 15.17
CA PHE A 308 1.28 -6.43 15.32
C PHE A 308 2.43 -6.77 16.26
N CYS A 309 3.63 -6.41 15.84
CA CYS A 309 4.86 -6.48 16.61
C CYS A 309 5.56 -5.12 16.60
N LYS A 310 6.41 -4.85 17.59
CA LYS A 310 7.18 -3.60 17.67
C LYS A 310 8.67 -3.81 17.80
N SER A 311 9.46 -2.85 17.33
CA SER A 311 10.93 -2.88 17.36
C SER A 311 11.50 -1.47 17.46
N THR A 312 12.64 -1.30 18.13
CA THR A 312 13.41 -0.03 18.14
C THR A 312 14.55 0.00 17.13
N ASN A 313 14.82 -1.13 16.46
CA ASN A 313 15.99 -1.32 15.61
C ASN A 313 15.69 -2.01 14.26
N LEU A 314 14.41 -2.26 13.94
CA LEU A 314 13.96 -2.94 12.72
C LEU A 314 14.53 -4.36 12.54
N LYS A 315 15.00 -4.97 13.64
CA LYS A 315 15.61 -6.30 13.67
C LYS A 315 14.90 -7.21 14.67
N ASP A 316 14.78 -6.74 15.90
CA ASP A 316 14.24 -7.53 17.00
C ASP A 316 12.82 -7.05 17.28
N PHE A 317 11.84 -7.92 17.02
CA PHE A 317 10.42 -7.61 17.10
C PHE A 317 9.77 -8.32 18.28
N THR A 318 8.99 -7.57 19.06
CA THR A 318 8.20 -8.10 20.19
C THR A 318 6.73 -8.03 19.84
N PHE A 319 6.00 -9.13 20.05
CA PHE A 319 4.55 -9.19 19.88
C PHE A 319 3.83 -8.12 20.72
N VAL A 320 2.81 -7.49 20.14
CA VAL A 320 1.94 -6.52 20.80
C VAL A 320 0.52 -7.06 20.92
N GLN A 321 -0.17 -7.25 19.79
CA GLN A 321 -1.55 -7.72 19.77
C GLN A 321 -1.97 -8.31 18.42
N ASN A 322 -3.12 -8.99 18.41
CA ASN A 322 -3.82 -9.41 17.20
C ASN A 322 -5.05 -8.54 16.95
N THR A 323 -5.45 -8.38 15.70
CA THR A 323 -6.76 -7.84 15.37
C THR A 323 -7.86 -8.81 15.77
N LYS A 324 -9.09 -8.30 15.84
CA LYS A 324 -10.29 -9.15 15.92
C LYS A 324 -10.48 -9.88 14.59
N THR A 325 -11.21 -10.99 14.63
CA THR A 325 -11.61 -11.81 13.47
C THR A 325 -13.03 -11.52 13.00
N HIS A 326 -13.71 -10.53 13.59
CA HIS A 326 -15.10 -10.18 13.32
C HIS A 326 -15.31 -8.65 13.41
N GLY A 327 -16.45 -8.20 12.87
CA GLY A 327 -16.78 -6.78 12.76
C GLY A 327 -16.26 -6.16 11.46
N ASP A 328 -16.30 -4.84 11.39
CA ASP A 328 -16.02 -4.09 10.15
C ASP A 328 -14.52 -3.91 9.87
N PHE A 329 -13.66 -4.24 10.83
CA PHE A 329 -12.20 -4.20 10.68
C PHE A 329 -11.63 -5.62 10.76
N THR A 330 -11.66 -6.30 9.63
CA THR A 330 -11.05 -7.62 9.38
C THR A 330 -10.10 -7.49 8.20
N PRO A 331 -8.93 -6.84 8.39
CA PRO A 331 -8.02 -6.57 7.29
C PRO A 331 -7.36 -7.85 6.77
N ARG A 332 -7.07 -7.86 5.47
CA ARG A 332 -6.10 -8.70 4.75
C ARG A 332 -4.95 -7.84 4.25
N HIS A 333 -3.98 -8.38 3.52
CA HIS A 333 -2.78 -7.66 3.04
C HIS A 333 -3.08 -6.20 2.66
N GLY A 334 -2.41 -5.27 3.34
CA GLY A 334 -2.50 -3.82 3.13
C GLY A 334 -1.38 -3.09 3.87
N SER A 335 -1.50 -1.78 4.02
CA SER A 335 -0.42 -0.93 4.53
C SER A 335 -0.92 0.26 5.36
N VAL A 336 0.00 0.85 6.13
CA VAL A 336 -0.30 1.96 7.03
C VAL A 336 0.55 3.19 6.70
N MET A 337 -0.08 4.35 6.67
CA MET A 337 0.56 5.65 6.48
C MET A 337 0.15 6.63 7.58
N HIS A 338 1.04 7.54 7.96
CA HIS A 338 0.72 8.66 8.85
C HIS A 338 -0.14 9.73 8.16
N ILE A 339 -1.13 10.23 8.89
CA ILE A 339 -1.99 11.33 8.45
C ILE A 339 -2.03 12.46 9.48
N THR A 340 -2.29 13.66 8.97
CA THR A 340 -2.50 14.87 9.77
C THR A 340 -3.92 14.91 10.33
N GLN A 341 -4.13 15.76 11.34
CA GLN A 341 -5.46 15.98 11.91
C GLN A 341 -6.47 16.47 10.86
N ALA A 342 -6.05 17.36 9.95
CA ALA A 342 -6.92 17.87 8.90
C ALA A 342 -7.35 16.78 7.90
N GLU A 343 -6.46 15.85 7.58
CA GLU A 343 -6.76 14.70 6.72
C GLU A 343 -7.70 13.71 7.40
N ARG A 344 -7.50 13.46 8.70
CA ARG A 344 -8.42 12.66 9.51
C ARG A 344 -9.83 13.25 9.51
N GLU A 345 -9.97 14.54 9.82
CA GLU A 345 -11.28 15.22 9.88
C GLU A 345 -12.01 15.18 8.54
N ARG A 346 -11.28 15.30 7.43
CA ARG A 346 -11.81 15.12 6.07
C ARG A 346 -12.36 13.71 5.87
N LEU A 347 -11.56 12.69 6.18
CA LEU A 347 -11.94 11.29 5.98
C LEU A 347 -13.14 10.89 6.85
N GLU A 348 -13.19 11.37 8.10
CA GLU A 348 -14.33 11.16 9.00
C GLU A 348 -15.59 11.85 8.49
N ALA A 349 -15.51 13.10 8.03
CA ALA A 349 -16.65 13.82 7.47
C ALA A 349 -17.19 13.16 6.18
N TRP A 350 -16.28 12.67 5.33
CA TRP A 350 -16.65 11.90 4.13
C TRP A 350 -17.34 10.58 4.49
N SER A 351 -16.79 9.87 5.49
CA SER A 351 -17.35 8.62 6.00
C SER A 351 -18.78 8.82 6.53
N GLU A 352 -19.00 9.85 7.35
CA GLU A 352 -20.32 10.19 7.90
C GLU A 352 -21.35 10.48 6.80
N LEU A 353 -20.99 11.28 5.80
CA LEU A 353 -21.90 11.59 4.68
C LEU A 353 -22.19 10.33 3.85
N SER A 354 -21.17 9.51 3.58
CA SER A 354 -21.32 8.26 2.83
C SER A 354 -22.25 7.27 3.54
N ILE A 355 -22.12 7.15 4.87
CA ILE A 355 -23.03 6.35 5.71
C ILE A 355 -24.45 6.91 5.62
N ALA A 356 -24.63 8.21 5.81
CA ALA A 356 -25.96 8.83 5.74
C ALA A 356 -26.62 8.63 4.36
N VAL A 357 -25.88 8.75 3.26
CA VAL A 357 -26.37 8.46 1.91
C VAL A 357 -26.85 7.02 1.79
N ASN A 358 -26.06 6.06 2.27
CA ASN A 358 -26.44 4.66 2.22
C ASN A 358 -27.68 4.36 3.09
N ASP A 359 -27.72 4.85 4.33
CA ASP A 359 -28.86 4.69 5.23
C ASP A 359 -30.15 5.22 4.60
N ILE A 360 -30.12 6.44 4.06
CA ILE A 360 -31.29 7.04 3.43
C ILE A 360 -31.70 6.27 2.16
N ARG A 361 -30.75 5.71 1.41
CA ARG A 361 -31.04 4.83 0.26
C ARG A 361 -31.71 3.52 0.67
N GLN A 362 -31.53 3.06 1.90
CA GLN A 362 -32.10 1.79 2.38
C GLN A 362 -33.47 1.94 3.05
N ILE A 363 -33.94 3.16 3.35
CA ILE A 363 -35.28 3.37 3.91
C ILE A 363 -36.33 2.78 2.93
N PRO A 364 -37.21 1.85 3.36
CA PRO A 364 -38.23 1.30 2.51
C PRO A 364 -39.18 2.39 1.99
N VAL A 365 -39.54 2.34 0.71
CA VAL A 365 -40.49 3.31 0.10
C VAL A 365 -41.82 3.40 0.88
N PRO A 366 -42.43 2.28 1.35
CA PRO A 366 -43.67 2.34 2.13
C PRO A 366 -43.55 3.06 3.48
N ALA A 367 -42.33 3.29 3.99
CA ALA A 367 -42.09 4.00 5.24
C ALA A 367 -42.07 5.53 5.07
N LEU A 368 -42.24 6.05 3.85
CA LEU A 368 -42.14 7.47 3.52
C LEU A 368 -43.44 7.99 2.89
N THR A 369 -43.81 9.21 3.25
CA THR A 369 -44.85 9.96 2.54
C THR A 369 -44.38 10.35 1.12
N LEU A 370 -45.32 10.66 0.23
CA LEU A 370 -45.00 11.14 -1.13
C LEU A 370 -44.05 12.36 -1.10
N LYS A 371 -44.29 13.32 -0.19
CA LYS A 371 -43.43 14.49 0.01
C LYS A 371 -42.01 14.10 0.42
N GLN A 372 -41.88 13.14 1.34
CA GLN A 372 -40.58 12.62 1.77
C GLN A 372 -39.88 11.85 0.64
N LEU A 373 -40.59 11.14 -0.24
CA LEU A 373 -39.99 10.48 -1.39
C LEU A 373 -39.39 11.47 -2.39
N GLU A 374 -40.10 12.55 -2.69
CA GLU A 374 -39.55 13.63 -3.54
C GLU A 374 -38.33 14.31 -2.89
N GLN A 375 -38.43 14.60 -1.59
CA GLN A 375 -37.34 15.19 -0.83
C GLN A 375 -36.13 14.27 -0.76
N ARG A 376 -36.33 12.96 -0.56
CA ARG A 376 -35.29 11.93 -0.56
C ARG A 376 -34.49 11.96 -1.84
N ARG A 377 -35.16 11.94 -3.00
CA ARG A 377 -34.48 11.98 -4.30
C ARG A 377 -33.58 13.21 -4.43
N LYS A 378 -34.11 14.41 -4.11
CA LYS A 378 -33.35 15.67 -4.20
C LYS A 378 -32.17 15.72 -3.23
N LEU A 379 -32.38 15.30 -1.97
CA LEU A 379 -31.33 15.29 -0.95
C LEU A 379 -30.24 14.28 -1.27
N LEU A 380 -30.59 13.07 -1.73
CA LEU A 380 -29.62 12.06 -2.15
C LEU A 380 -28.79 12.53 -3.34
N GLN A 381 -29.42 13.15 -4.35
CA GLN A 381 -28.69 13.70 -5.49
C GLN A 381 -27.70 14.78 -5.04
N LYS A 382 -28.13 15.73 -4.21
CA LYS A 382 -27.26 16.79 -3.68
C LYS A 382 -26.10 16.22 -2.83
N ALA A 383 -26.40 15.26 -1.97
CA ALA A 383 -25.40 14.61 -1.12
C ALA A 383 -24.38 13.83 -1.95
N GLN A 384 -24.82 13.11 -2.99
CA GLN A 384 -23.94 12.43 -3.93
C GLN A 384 -23.05 13.42 -4.67
N THR A 385 -23.61 14.49 -5.23
CA THR A 385 -22.80 15.56 -5.86
C THR A 385 -21.77 16.14 -4.89
N THR A 386 -22.12 16.30 -3.61
CA THR A 386 -21.17 16.76 -2.59
C THR A 386 -20.03 15.76 -2.39
N LEU A 387 -20.36 14.46 -2.26
CA LEU A 387 -19.35 13.40 -2.14
C LEU A 387 -18.43 13.31 -3.35
N ASP A 388 -18.91 13.64 -4.56
CA ASP A 388 -18.15 13.50 -5.80
C ASP A 388 -17.28 14.73 -6.14
N THR A 389 -17.52 15.88 -5.49
CA THR A 389 -16.95 17.17 -5.93
C THR A 389 -16.16 17.92 -4.86
N THR A 390 -16.23 17.50 -3.59
CA THR A 390 -15.51 18.18 -2.52
C THR A 390 -15.03 17.24 -1.42
N CYS A 391 -13.93 17.63 -0.80
CA CYS A 391 -13.37 17.01 0.39
C CYS A 391 -13.28 18.01 1.57
N ASP A 392 -14.02 19.12 1.50
CA ASP A 392 -14.10 20.10 2.60
C ASP A 392 -14.95 19.53 3.76
N PRO A 393 -14.38 19.37 4.97
CA PRO A 393 -15.09 18.76 6.09
C PRO A 393 -16.35 19.52 6.52
N GLN A 394 -16.38 20.85 6.39
CA GLN A 394 -17.52 21.66 6.79
C GLN A 394 -18.68 21.51 5.80
N ILE A 395 -18.37 21.49 4.50
CA ILE A 395 -19.37 21.24 3.45
C ILE A 395 -19.95 19.83 3.60
N LEU A 396 -19.10 18.82 3.80
CA LEU A 396 -19.51 17.42 4.02
C LEU A 396 -20.43 17.31 5.25
N LYS A 397 -20.01 17.84 6.40
CA LYS A 397 -20.82 17.85 7.64
C LYS A 397 -22.16 18.56 7.47
N LYS A 398 -22.19 19.67 6.72
CA LYS A 398 -23.44 20.38 6.41
C LYS A 398 -24.37 19.52 5.55
N ALA A 399 -23.86 18.87 4.51
CA ALA A 399 -24.62 17.97 3.67
C ALA A 399 -25.18 16.78 4.49
N THR A 400 -24.39 16.21 5.40
CA THR A 400 -24.85 15.14 6.31
C THR A 400 -26.02 15.61 7.16
N LYS A 401 -25.90 16.78 7.81
CA LYS A 401 -26.98 17.36 8.63
C LYS A 401 -28.24 17.62 7.82
N GLU A 402 -28.12 18.11 6.59
CA GLU A 402 -29.26 18.35 5.70
C GLU A 402 -29.95 17.05 5.28
N LEU A 403 -29.17 16.04 4.88
CA LEU A 403 -29.68 14.74 4.46
C LEU A 403 -30.40 14.01 5.61
N MET A 404 -29.85 14.07 6.82
CA MET A 404 -30.41 13.43 8.01
C MET A 404 -31.72 14.06 8.50
N LYS A 405 -32.12 15.22 7.99
CA LYS A 405 -33.47 15.77 8.25
C LYS A 405 -34.59 14.87 7.72
N LEU A 406 -34.31 13.98 6.76
CA LEU A 406 -35.30 13.03 6.26
C LEU A 406 -35.66 11.93 7.28
N LYS A 407 -34.78 11.65 8.25
CA LYS A 407 -35.07 10.70 9.35
C LYS A 407 -35.95 11.30 10.45
N LYS A 408 -36.18 12.63 10.43
CA LYS A 408 -37.07 13.36 11.33
C LYS A 408 -38.40 13.61 10.65
#